data_AF-A0A0L7REG0-F1
#
_entry.id   AF-A0A0L7REG0-F1
#
_cell.length_a   1.000
_cell.length_b   1.000
_cell.length_c   1.000
_cell.angle_alpha   90.00
_cell.angle_beta   90.00
_cell.angle_gamma   90.00
#
_symmetry.space_group_name_H-M   'P 1'
#
loop_
_entity.id
_entity.type
_entity.pdbx_description
1 polymer ?
#
loop_
_entity_poly.entity_id
_entity_poly.type
_entity_poly.pdbx_seq_one_letter_code
_entity_poly.pdbx_strand_id
1 'polypeptide(L)'
;MRELYRKIDGAVVISQLEKDLDCTITFQTHSILQRFMLRFDQLQLDCNDHLYIYDGAHAVSSYKADLSCQNTKQTVGAIYTRTNFVTLKYVTDSWGTVSNGFRLVITAVKDPKHACKDFRCTQKEFCIETDLLCDGVNHCGDGSDEAASTLCANSEASTILGMQTIWFVISIVILIMCAAGMVVSAILCFYRQRAATPRHPHNAHNAQTHPPVSYPCESQKAHSFACPRKSVLLHVSFAQCVRSFLNHFHYSLSFFRTFDEISRVSH
;
A
#
# COMPACT_ATOMS: atom_id res chain seq x y z
N MET A 1 23.82 -9.53 16.49
CA MET A 1 22.85 -8.93 15.56
C MET A 1 21.94 -10.04 15.09
N ARG A 2 20.62 -9.95 15.27
CA ARG A 2 19.70 -10.92 14.65
C ARG A 2 19.57 -10.51 13.19
N GLU A 3 20.07 -11.32 12.27
CA GLU A 3 19.70 -11.19 10.86
C GLU A 3 18.19 -11.38 10.77
N LEU A 4 17.46 -10.27 10.62
CA LEU A 4 16.01 -10.29 10.55
C LEU A 4 15.63 -10.62 9.11
N TYR A 5 15.59 -11.92 8.80
CA TYR A 5 15.08 -12.40 7.52
C TYR A 5 13.64 -11.91 7.34
N ARG A 6 13.35 -11.33 6.17
CA ARG A 6 12.01 -10.84 5.86
C ARG A 6 11.21 -11.96 5.22
N LYS A 7 10.12 -12.34 5.88
CA LYS A 7 9.17 -13.29 5.32
C LYS A 7 8.31 -12.58 4.28
N ILE A 8 8.30 -13.11 3.06
CA ILE A 8 7.53 -12.56 1.94
C ILE A 8 6.89 -13.69 1.12
N ASP A 9 5.73 -13.40 0.57
CA ASP A 9 5.05 -14.26 -0.41
C ASP A 9 5.28 -13.74 -1.83
N GLY A 10 5.37 -12.42 -1.99
CA GLY A 10 5.80 -11.76 -3.22
C GLY A 10 6.50 -10.44 -2.91
N ALA A 11 7.43 -10.03 -3.77
CA ALA A 11 8.06 -8.73 -3.68
C ALA A 11 8.53 -8.27 -5.06
N VAL A 12 8.52 -6.95 -5.28
CA VAL A 12 9.13 -6.32 -6.44
C VAL A 12 10.32 -5.49 -5.97
N VAL A 13 11.50 -5.88 -6.46
CA VAL A 13 12.77 -5.21 -6.20
C VAL A 13 13.15 -4.40 -7.42
N ILE A 14 13.34 -3.10 -7.21
CA ILE A 14 13.64 -2.15 -8.27
C ILE A 14 14.97 -1.45 -7.96
N SER A 15 15.85 -1.37 -8.95
CA SER A 15 17.05 -0.55 -8.92
C SER A 15 16.97 0.53 -9.99
N GLN A 16 17.35 1.76 -9.64
CA GLN A 16 17.33 2.93 -10.53
C GLN A 16 18.61 3.74 -10.33
N LEU A 17 19.66 3.43 -11.11
CA LEU A 17 20.94 4.16 -11.09
C LEU A 17 21.55 4.30 -9.68
N GLU A 18 21.84 3.18 -9.02
CA GLU A 18 22.55 3.17 -7.74
C GLU A 18 24.06 3.19 -7.95
N LYS A 19 24.79 4.08 -7.27
CA LYS A 19 26.25 4.21 -7.37
C LYS A 19 26.91 3.87 -6.04
N ASP A 20 28.11 3.28 -6.13
CA ASP A 20 28.95 2.89 -4.99
C ASP A 20 28.19 2.08 -3.93
N LEU A 21 27.33 1.18 -4.39
CA LEU A 21 26.44 0.39 -3.55
C LEU A 21 27.03 -1.00 -3.33
N ASP A 22 27.15 -1.44 -2.08
CA ASP A 22 27.25 -2.87 -1.73
C ASP A 22 26.08 -3.22 -0.81
N CYS A 23 25.05 -3.84 -1.38
CA CYS A 23 23.81 -4.14 -0.68
C CYS A 23 23.53 -5.64 -0.72
N THR A 24 23.26 -6.21 0.46
CA THR A 24 22.85 -7.61 0.61
C THR A 24 21.51 -7.68 1.33
N ILE A 25 20.54 -8.36 0.71
CA ILE A 25 19.20 -8.58 1.28
C ILE A 25 18.84 -10.06 1.21
N THR A 26 18.27 -10.58 2.28
CA THR A 26 17.81 -11.98 2.36
C THR A 26 16.30 -12.03 2.61
N PHE A 27 15.63 -12.82 1.78
CA PHE A 27 14.21 -13.13 1.90
C PHE A 27 14.00 -14.58 2.33
N GLN A 28 12.92 -14.80 3.06
CA GLN A 28 12.47 -16.13 3.49
C GLN A 28 11.02 -16.30 3.07
N THR A 29 10.62 -17.49 2.65
CA THR A 29 9.19 -17.79 2.45
C THR A 29 8.48 -18.00 3.79
N HIS A 30 7.14 -17.91 3.82
CA HIS A 30 6.37 -18.21 5.03
C HIS A 30 6.42 -19.69 5.42
N SER A 31 6.55 -20.58 4.43
CA SER A 31 6.63 -22.02 4.62
C SER A 31 7.89 -22.63 4.00
N ILE A 32 8.45 -23.65 4.66
CA ILE A 32 9.58 -24.44 4.13
C ILE A 32 9.22 -25.27 2.89
N LEU A 33 7.92 -25.46 2.63
CA LEU A 33 7.40 -26.15 1.45
C LEU A 33 7.30 -25.22 0.23
N GLN A 34 7.58 -23.93 0.41
CA GLN A 34 7.68 -22.93 -0.65
C GLN A 34 9.15 -22.72 -1.03
N ARG A 35 9.33 -22.27 -2.27
CA ARG A 35 10.61 -21.81 -2.82
C ARG A 35 10.38 -20.55 -3.63
N PHE A 36 11.43 -19.80 -3.92
CA PHE A 36 11.32 -18.58 -4.71
C PHE A 36 11.48 -18.83 -6.21
N MET A 37 10.57 -18.24 -6.97
CA MET A 37 10.70 -17.93 -8.40
C MET A 37 11.12 -16.47 -8.54
N LEU A 38 12.18 -16.24 -9.29
CA LEU A 38 12.73 -14.92 -9.58
C LEU A 38 12.59 -14.67 -11.08
N ARG A 39 12.07 -13.50 -11.44
CA ARG A 39 11.87 -13.11 -12.83
C ARG A 39 12.17 -11.63 -13.00
N PHE A 40 12.90 -11.28 -14.05
CA PHE A 40 13.13 -9.90 -14.43
C PHE A 40 12.05 -9.42 -15.40
N ASP A 41 11.41 -8.30 -15.09
CA ASP A 41 10.58 -7.60 -16.07
C ASP A 41 11.41 -6.61 -16.90
N GLN A 42 12.45 -6.06 -16.29
CA GLN A 42 13.50 -5.25 -16.90
C GLN A 42 14.85 -5.65 -16.28
N LEU A 43 15.89 -5.76 -17.10
CA LEU A 43 17.25 -6.04 -16.64
C LEU A 43 18.21 -5.34 -17.59
N GLN A 44 18.92 -4.34 -17.06
CA GLN A 44 19.98 -3.64 -17.76
C GLN A 44 21.01 -3.19 -16.74
N LEU A 45 22.12 -3.90 -16.65
CA LEU A 45 23.19 -3.63 -15.70
C LEU A 45 24.40 -3.02 -16.41
N ASP A 46 25.23 -2.31 -15.65
CA ASP A 46 26.57 -1.98 -16.11
C ASP A 46 27.46 -3.24 -16.19
N CYS A 47 28.55 -3.19 -16.93
CA CYS A 47 29.47 -4.32 -17.05
C CYS A 47 30.36 -4.48 -15.82
N ASN A 48 30.52 -3.40 -15.06
CA ASN A 48 31.23 -3.40 -13.79
C ASN A 48 30.31 -3.71 -12.61
N ASP A 49 28.99 -3.57 -12.80
CA ASP A 49 27.98 -3.92 -11.81
C ASP A 49 27.70 -5.42 -11.83
N HIS A 50 27.48 -5.97 -10.63
CA HIS A 50 27.17 -7.39 -10.45
C HIS A 50 25.97 -7.58 -9.52
N LEU A 51 24.98 -8.32 -10.01
CA LEU A 51 23.87 -8.83 -9.22
C LEU A 51 24.04 -10.33 -9.00
N TYR A 52 24.42 -10.70 -7.78
CA TYR A 52 24.57 -12.08 -7.35
C TYR A 52 23.28 -12.59 -6.70
N ILE A 53 22.87 -13.80 -7.10
CA ILE A 53 21.70 -14.48 -6.55
C ILE A 53 22.17 -15.76 -5.86
N TYR A 54 21.92 -15.88 -4.57
CA TYR A 54 22.27 -17.05 -3.76
C TYR A 54 21.02 -17.84 -3.37
N ASP A 55 21.11 -19.17 -3.48
CA ASP A 55 20.07 -20.12 -3.08
C ASP A 55 20.28 -20.53 -1.61
N GLY A 56 20.11 -19.57 -0.70
CA GLY A 56 20.38 -19.74 0.73
C GLY A 56 20.15 -18.46 1.52
N ALA A 57 20.42 -18.52 2.83
CA ALA A 57 20.17 -17.40 3.75
C ALA A 57 21.33 -16.38 3.85
N HIS A 58 22.51 -16.70 3.32
CA HIS A 58 23.70 -15.86 3.44
C HIS A 58 24.50 -15.83 2.12
N ALA A 59 25.15 -14.70 1.85
CA ALA A 59 25.99 -14.46 0.67
C ALA A 59 27.44 -14.95 0.87
N VAL A 60 27.62 -16.22 1.27
CA VAL A 60 28.95 -16.81 1.59
C VAL A 60 29.29 -18.05 0.76
N SER A 61 28.32 -18.62 0.04
CA SER A 61 28.49 -19.84 -0.75
C SER A 61 28.59 -19.56 -2.26
N SER A 62 28.61 -20.60 -3.10
CA SER A 62 28.48 -20.46 -4.55
C SER A 62 27.17 -19.76 -4.91
N TYR A 63 27.25 -18.72 -5.74
CA TYR A 63 26.05 -18.08 -6.29
C TYR A 63 25.37 -19.00 -7.30
N LYS A 64 24.05 -18.88 -7.38
CA LYS A 64 23.21 -19.55 -8.36
C LYS A 64 23.24 -18.84 -9.71
N ALA A 65 23.35 -17.52 -9.68
CA ALA A 65 23.51 -16.67 -10.86
C ALA A 65 24.37 -15.45 -10.51
N ASP A 66 25.18 -15.03 -11.47
CA ASP A 66 25.92 -13.76 -11.48
C ASP A 66 25.49 -13.05 -12.76
N LEU A 67 24.86 -11.88 -12.60
CA LEU A 67 24.29 -11.11 -13.69
C LEU A 67 25.03 -9.78 -13.82
N SER A 68 25.39 -9.46 -15.05
CA SER A 68 26.03 -8.20 -15.43
C SER A 68 25.49 -7.74 -16.80
N CYS A 69 26.15 -6.80 -17.48
CA CYS A 69 25.69 -6.21 -18.76
C CYS A 69 25.49 -7.21 -19.91
N GLN A 70 26.15 -8.36 -19.86
CA GLN A 70 25.99 -9.41 -20.88
C GLN A 70 24.64 -10.13 -20.77
N ASN A 71 23.98 -10.01 -19.63
CA ASN A 71 22.73 -10.70 -19.34
C ASN A 71 21.54 -9.78 -19.63
N THR A 72 20.62 -10.29 -20.43
CA THR A 72 19.32 -9.66 -20.69
C THR A 72 18.19 -10.50 -20.09
N LYS A 73 17.02 -9.88 -19.90
CA LYS A 73 15.80 -10.57 -19.46
C LYS A 73 15.54 -11.88 -20.21
N GLN A 74 15.73 -11.88 -21.53
CA GLN A 74 15.46 -13.03 -22.41
C GLN A 74 16.47 -14.15 -22.18
N THR A 75 17.74 -13.81 -21.94
CA THR A 75 18.80 -14.81 -21.71
C THR A 75 18.71 -15.45 -20.32
N VAL A 76 18.33 -14.69 -19.31
CA VAL A 76 18.27 -15.16 -17.91
C VAL A 76 17.01 -16.00 -17.67
N GLY A 77 15.87 -15.55 -18.21
CA GLY A 77 14.58 -16.21 -17.98
C GLY A 77 14.17 -16.19 -16.50
N ALA A 78 13.37 -17.20 -16.12
CA ALA A 78 12.92 -17.37 -14.73
C ALA A 78 13.89 -18.29 -13.96
N ILE A 79 14.37 -17.81 -12.82
CA ILE A 79 15.28 -18.53 -11.92
C ILE A 79 14.48 -19.13 -10.77
N TYR A 80 14.73 -20.40 -10.44
CA TYR A 80 14.06 -21.10 -9.35
C TYR A 80 15.02 -21.55 -8.27
N THR A 81 14.86 -21.05 -7.06
CA THR A 81 15.59 -21.52 -5.88
C THR A 81 15.14 -22.92 -5.48
N ARG A 82 16.00 -23.63 -4.75
CA ARG A 82 15.72 -24.95 -4.17
C ARG A 82 15.36 -24.84 -2.68
N THR A 83 15.92 -23.84 -2.02
CA THR A 83 15.67 -23.57 -0.61
C THR A 83 14.54 -22.58 -0.43
N ASN A 84 14.09 -22.43 0.82
CA ASN A 84 13.07 -21.47 1.23
C ASN A 84 13.66 -20.07 1.51
N PHE A 85 14.92 -19.84 1.15
CA PHE A 85 15.65 -18.59 1.31
C PHE A 85 16.23 -18.14 -0.03
N VAL A 86 16.31 -16.84 -0.22
CA VAL A 86 17.08 -16.25 -1.30
C VAL A 86 17.82 -15.03 -0.78
N THR A 87 19.12 -14.97 -1.07
CA THR A 87 19.94 -13.79 -0.78
C THR A 87 20.33 -13.13 -2.10
N LEU A 88 20.06 -11.83 -2.20
CA LEU A 88 20.48 -11.00 -3.31
C LEU A 88 21.61 -10.11 -2.82
N LYS A 89 22.72 -10.09 -3.56
CA LYS A 89 23.81 -9.15 -3.34
C LYS A 89 23.99 -8.33 -4.61
N TYR A 90 23.81 -7.03 -4.50
CA TYR A 90 24.01 -6.10 -5.60
C TYR A 90 25.19 -5.19 -5.29
N VAL A 91 26.20 -5.23 -6.16
CA VAL A 91 27.43 -4.44 -6.05
C VAL A 91 27.54 -3.56 -7.28
N THR A 92 27.63 -2.25 -7.06
CA THR A 92 27.81 -1.26 -8.13
C THR A 92 29.06 -0.42 -7.92
N ASP A 93 29.55 0.17 -9.00
CA ASP A 93 30.67 1.11 -8.95
C ASP A 93 30.21 2.58 -8.95
N SER A 94 31.16 3.52 -9.07
CA SER A 94 30.88 4.97 -9.08
C SER A 94 30.31 5.47 -10.42
N TRP A 95 30.25 4.60 -11.42
CA TRP A 95 29.82 4.90 -12.79
C TRP A 95 28.43 4.31 -13.04
N GLY A 96 27.89 4.55 -14.23
CA GLY A 96 26.55 4.10 -14.62
C GLY A 96 25.65 5.21 -15.17
N THR A 97 24.66 4.77 -15.95
CA THR A 97 23.72 5.63 -16.69
C THR A 97 22.30 5.52 -16.16
N VAL A 98 21.42 6.49 -16.46
CA VAL A 98 20.00 6.46 -16.03
C VAL A 98 19.21 5.25 -16.57
N SER A 99 19.71 4.57 -17.60
CA SER A 99 19.12 3.32 -18.10
C SER A 99 19.54 2.08 -17.29
N ASN A 100 20.58 2.18 -16.46
CA ASN A 100 21.05 1.08 -15.64
C ASN A 100 20.09 0.87 -14.47
N GLY A 101 19.64 -0.36 -14.31
CA GLY A 101 18.68 -0.77 -13.32
C GLY A 101 18.00 -2.06 -13.70
N PHE A 102 17.19 -2.56 -12.77
CA PHE A 102 16.42 -3.76 -12.99
C PHE A 102 15.11 -3.69 -12.21
N ARG A 103 14.12 -4.43 -12.70
CA ARG A 103 12.87 -4.71 -12.01
C ARG A 103 12.77 -6.22 -11.86
N LEU A 104 13.04 -6.71 -10.66
CA LEU A 104 13.02 -8.12 -10.28
C LEU A 104 11.75 -8.41 -9.50
N VAL A 105 10.94 -9.33 -10.02
CA VAL A 105 9.77 -9.89 -9.35
C VAL A 105 10.19 -11.20 -8.67
N ILE A 106 9.92 -11.28 -7.37
CA ILE A 106 10.21 -12.44 -6.52
C ILE A 106 8.86 -12.98 -6.05
N THR A 107 8.62 -14.27 -6.26
CA THR A 107 7.36 -14.94 -5.90
C THR A 107 7.66 -16.22 -5.12
N ALA A 108 7.02 -16.41 -3.98
CA ALA A 108 7.03 -17.66 -3.24
C ALA A 108 6.03 -18.62 -3.88
N VAL A 109 6.56 -19.69 -4.49
CA VAL A 109 5.78 -20.71 -5.20
C VAL A 109 5.77 -22.02 -4.42
N LYS A 110 4.62 -22.70 -4.41
CA LYS A 110 4.45 -24.07 -3.91
C LYS A 110 4.43 -25.05 -5.08
N ASP A 111 5.05 -26.21 -4.89
CA ASP A 111 5.01 -27.28 -5.89
C ASP A 111 3.61 -27.93 -5.99
N PRO A 112 3.18 -28.35 -7.19
CA PRO A 112 1.84 -28.92 -7.43
C PRO A 112 1.58 -30.23 -6.67
N LYS A 113 2.63 -30.88 -6.17
CA LYS A 113 2.54 -32.11 -5.37
C LYS A 113 1.94 -31.87 -3.98
N HIS A 114 1.93 -30.63 -3.51
CA HIS A 114 1.36 -30.25 -2.23
C HIS A 114 -0.04 -29.66 -2.40
N ALA A 115 -0.87 -29.75 -1.36
CA ALA A 115 -2.23 -29.22 -1.39
C ALA A 115 -2.22 -27.70 -1.66
N CYS A 116 -2.72 -27.33 -2.83
CA CYS A 116 -2.90 -25.96 -3.27
C CYS A 116 -4.26 -25.47 -2.80
N LYS A 117 -4.30 -24.74 -1.68
CA LYS A 117 -5.51 -24.01 -1.26
C LYS A 117 -5.63 -22.65 -1.93
N ASP A 118 -4.55 -22.23 -2.57
CA ASP A 118 -4.39 -20.90 -3.16
C ASP A 118 -4.57 -20.95 -4.69
N PHE A 119 -4.20 -19.88 -5.39
CA PHE A 119 -4.34 -19.83 -6.85
C PHE A 119 -3.25 -20.61 -7.58
N ARG A 120 -3.64 -21.30 -8.65
CA ARG A 120 -2.75 -22.15 -9.46
C ARG A 120 -2.49 -21.51 -10.81
N CYS A 121 -1.22 -21.24 -11.10
CA CYS A 121 -0.79 -20.69 -12.38
C CYS A 121 -1.07 -21.66 -13.53
N THR A 122 -1.55 -21.16 -14.67
CA THR A 122 -2.01 -21.98 -15.79
C THR A 122 -0.90 -22.77 -16.47
N GLN A 123 0.25 -22.15 -16.73
CA GLN A 123 1.30 -22.78 -17.53
C GLN A 123 2.17 -23.78 -16.75
N LYS A 124 2.58 -23.43 -15.52
CA LYS A 124 3.56 -24.21 -14.74
C LYS A 124 2.94 -24.97 -13.57
N GLU A 125 1.64 -24.80 -13.35
CA GLU A 125 0.86 -25.46 -12.30
C GLU A 125 1.36 -25.20 -10.86
N PHE A 126 2.23 -24.20 -10.67
CA PHE A 126 2.66 -23.75 -9.35
C PHE A 126 1.54 -22.99 -8.65
N CYS A 127 1.60 -23.01 -7.32
CA CYS A 127 0.64 -22.28 -6.50
C CYS A 127 1.26 -21.07 -5.84
N ILE A 128 0.56 -19.95 -5.92
CA ILE A 128 0.91 -18.66 -5.35
C ILE A 128 -0.18 -18.23 -4.37
N GLU A 129 0.16 -17.37 -3.42
CA GLU A 129 -0.82 -16.84 -2.48
C GLU A 129 -1.86 -15.95 -3.18
N THR A 130 -3.09 -15.95 -2.68
CA THR A 130 -4.20 -15.16 -3.23
C THR A 130 -3.99 -13.65 -3.12
N ASP A 131 -3.14 -13.21 -2.20
CA ASP A 131 -2.81 -11.79 -2.00
C ASP A 131 -1.95 -11.21 -3.14
N LEU A 132 -1.38 -12.08 -3.99
CA LEU A 132 -0.58 -11.72 -5.17
C LEU A 132 -1.41 -11.71 -6.46
N LEU A 133 -2.73 -11.80 -6.36
CA LEU A 133 -3.63 -11.77 -7.51
C LEU A 133 -4.11 -10.35 -7.77
N CYS A 134 -4.16 -9.97 -9.03
CA CYS A 134 -4.73 -8.70 -9.47
C CYS A 134 -4.01 -7.49 -8.87
N ASP A 135 -2.70 -7.61 -8.62
CA ASP A 135 -1.88 -6.55 -8.02
C ASP A 135 -1.12 -5.74 -9.09
N GLY A 136 -1.32 -6.05 -10.37
CA GLY A 136 -0.66 -5.45 -11.51
C GLY A 136 0.74 -6.02 -11.79
N VAL A 137 1.15 -7.08 -11.08
CA VAL A 137 2.45 -7.73 -11.23
C VAL A 137 2.27 -9.19 -11.63
N ASN A 138 2.94 -9.59 -12.71
CA ASN A 138 2.86 -10.96 -13.20
C ASN A 138 3.78 -11.91 -12.41
N HIS A 139 3.25 -12.43 -11.31
CA HIS A 139 3.86 -13.40 -10.41
C HIS A 139 3.91 -14.82 -11.01
N CYS A 140 2.94 -15.21 -11.84
CA CYS A 140 2.93 -16.53 -12.48
C CYS A 140 3.91 -16.64 -13.68
N GLY A 141 4.29 -15.51 -14.25
CA GLY A 141 5.10 -15.38 -15.46
C GLY A 141 4.30 -15.48 -16.77
N ASP A 142 3.13 -16.10 -16.75
CA ASP A 142 2.18 -16.21 -17.88
C ASP A 142 1.05 -15.16 -17.81
N GLY A 143 0.93 -14.43 -16.70
CA GLY A 143 -0.10 -13.42 -16.46
C GLY A 143 -1.45 -14.01 -16.06
N SER A 144 -1.51 -15.30 -15.72
CA SER A 144 -2.75 -15.97 -15.31
C SER A 144 -3.34 -15.42 -14.01
N ASP A 145 -2.48 -14.93 -13.13
CA ASP A 145 -2.79 -14.21 -11.90
C ASP A 145 -3.53 -12.88 -12.13
N GLU A 146 -3.22 -12.19 -13.23
CA GLU A 146 -3.85 -10.91 -13.59
C GLU A 146 -5.03 -11.08 -14.56
N ALA A 147 -5.05 -12.17 -15.33
CA ALA A 147 -6.07 -12.46 -16.33
C ALA A 147 -7.28 -13.23 -15.77
N ALA A 148 -7.25 -13.65 -14.49
CA ALA A 148 -8.36 -14.30 -13.82
C ALA A 148 -9.51 -13.30 -13.56
N SER A 149 -10.20 -12.91 -14.62
CA SER A 149 -11.22 -11.86 -14.65
C SER A 149 -12.35 -12.08 -13.63
N THR A 150 -12.68 -13.33 -13.28
CA THR A 150 -13.68 -13.61 -12.24
C THR A 150 -13.17 -13.34 -10.83
N LEU A 151 -11.86 -13.45 -10.58
CA LEU A 151 -11.24 -13.13 -9.29
C LEU A 151 -10.92 -11.63 -9.21
N CYS A 152 -10.42 -11.04 -10.31
CA CYS A 152 -10.06 -9.62 -10.39
C CYS A 152 -11.27 -8.67 -10.54
N ALA A 153 -12.42 -9.14 -11.04
CA ALA A 153 -13.64 -8.33 -11.09
C ALA A 153 -14.23 -8.09 -9.68
N ASN A 154 -13.90 -8.94 -8.70
CA ASN A 154 -14.41 -8.79 -7.34
C ASN A 154 -13.58 -7.81 -6.49
N SER A 155 -12.32 -7.54 -6.84
CA SER A 155 -11.49 -6.50 -6.20
C SER A 155 -11.94 -5.09 -6.57
N GLU A 156 -12.64 -4.91 -7.69
CA GLU A 156 -13.26 -3.65 -8.13
C GLU A 156 -14.76 -3.54 -7.79
N ALA A 157 -15.34 -4.54 -7.09
CA ALA A 157 -16.75 -4.59 -6.72
C ALA A 157 -17.15 -3.64 -5.56
N SER A 158 -16.45 -2.52 -5.40
CA SER A 158 -16.93 -1.35 -4.65
C SER A 158 -17.70 -0.37 -5.54
N THR A 159 -18.13 -0.79 -6.72
CA THR A 159 -18.89 0.04 -7.67
C THR A 159 -20.26 -0.59 -7.93
N ILE A 160 -21.21 -0.41 -7.01
CA ILE A 160 -22.62 -0.59 -7.35
C ILE A 160 -22.99 0.60 -8.24
N LEU A 161 -23.31 0.34 -9.52
CA LEU A 161 -23.75 1.34 -10.51
C LEU A 161 -22.73 2.46 -10.82
N GLY A 162 -21.44 2.10 -10.97
CA GLY A 162 -20.45 2.98 -11.63
C GLY A 162 -20.10 4.30 -10.92
N MET A 163 -20.45 4.45 -9.64
CA MET A 163 -20.03 5.58 -8.82
C MET A 163 -19.50 5.07 -7.47
N GLN A 164 -18.38 5.62 -6.99
CA GLN A 164 -17.69 5.14 -5.79
C GLN A 164 -18.67 5.06 -4.61
N THR A 165 -18.67 3.95 -3.88
CA THR A 165 -19.56 3.70 -2.71
C THR A 165 -19.57 4.83 -1.68
N ILE A 166 -18.46 5.57 -1.56
CA ILE A 166 -18.31 6.73 -0.68
C ILE A 166 -19.36 7.80 -0.99
N TRP A 167 -19.62 8.11 -2.26
CA TRP A 167 -20.59 9.14 -2.67
C TRP A 167 -22.03 8.73 -2.41
N PHE A 168 -22.36 7.44 -2.53
CA PHE A 168 -23.69 6.92 -2.23
C PHE A 168 -24.01 6.96 -0.74
N VAL A 169 -23.04 6.65 0.12
CA VAL A 169 -23.25 6.73 1.58
C VAL A 169 -23.44 8.18 2.01
N ILE A 170 -22.65 9.11 1.46
CA ILE A 170 -22.77 10.55 1.75
C ILE A 170 -24.14 11.08 1.31
N SER A 171 -24.62 10.72 0.11
CA SER A 171 -25.91 11.21 -0.38
C SER A 171 -27.09 10.73 0.47
N ILE A 172 -27.07 9.48 0.92
CA ILE A 172 -28.11 8.93 1.81
C ILE A 172 -28.12 9.65 3.17
N VAL A 173 -26.96 9.88 3.77
CA VAL A 173 -26.86 10.57 5.07
C VAL A 173 -27.36 12.02 4.97
N ILE A 174 -27.01 12.73 3.90
CA ILE A 174 -27.49 14.10 3.66
C ILE A 174 -29.02 14.12 3.51
N LEU A 175 -29.59 13.20 2.74
CA LEU A 175 -31.05 13.12 2.56
C LEU A 175 -31.79 12.88 3.89
N ILE A 176 -31.26 12.00 4.74
CA ILE A 176 -31.86 11.72 6.06
C ILE A 176 -31.77 12.96 6.97
N MET A 177 -30.64 13.66 6.97
CA MET A 177 -30.46 14.88 7.77
C MET A 177 -31.37 16.01 7.30
N CYS A 178 -31.53 16.20 5.99
CA CYS A 178 -32.47 17.17 5.43
C CYS A 178 -33.92 16.84 5.78
N ALA A 179 -34.32 15.57 5.68
CA ALA A 179 -35.67 15.12 6.05
C ALA A 179 -35.94 15.36 7.53
N ALA A 180 -35.00 15.01 8.42
CA ALA A 180 -35.13 15.28 9.85
C ALA A 180 -35.23 16.79 10.14
N GLY A 181 -34.42 17.62 9.48
CA GLY A 181 -34.48 19.08 9.62
C GLY A 181 -35.82 19.68 9.17
N MET A 182 -36.39 19.17 8.07
CA MET A 182 -37.72 19.57 7.58
C MET A 182 -38.85 19.18 8.54
N VAL A 183 -38.74 18.02 9.18
CA VAL A 183 -39.71 17.57 10.20
C VAL A 183 -39.61 18.44 11.45
N VAL A 184 -38.41 18.72 11.94
CA VAL A 184 -38.20 19.57 13.13
C VAL A 184 -38.67 21.01 12.86
N SER A 185 -38.39 21.57 11.68
CA SER A 185 -38.85 22.92 11.33
C SER A 185 -40.37 22.99 11.18
N ALA A 186 -41.02 21.99 10.59
CA ALA A 186 -42.48 21.89 10.55
C ALA A 186 -43.08 21.83 11.96
N ILE A 187 -42.52 21.01 12.84
CA ILE A 187 -42.93 20.89 14.25
C ILE A 187 -42.79 22.24 14.98
N LEU A 188 -41.66 22.94 14.83
CA LEU A 188 -41.44 24.25 15.43
C LEU A 188 -42.39 25.32 14.87
N CYS A 189 -42.71 25.31 13.57
CA CYS A 189 -43.71 26.19 12.97
C CYS A 189 -45.11 25.94 13.55
N PHE A 190 -45.50 24.68 13.75
CA PHE A 190 -46.76 24.33 14.42
C PHE A 190 -46.82 24.82 15.87
N TYR A 191 -45.72 24.73 16.62
CA TYR A 191 -45.66 25.26 17.99
C TYR A 191 -45.71 26.80 18.03
N ARG A 192 -45.05 27.50 17.09
CA ARG A 192 -45.08 28.97 17.02
C ARG A 192 -46.45 29.52 16.61
N GLN A 193 -47.18 28.84 15.73
CA GLN A 193 -48.55 29.24 15.36
C GLN A 193 -49.53 29.15 16.54
N ARG A 194 -49.30 28.23 17.49
CA ARG A 194 -50.13 28.12 18.71
C ARG A 194 -49.85 29.21 19.74
N ALA A 195 -48.70 29.90 19.67
CA ALA A 195 -48.31 30.92 20.65
C ALA A 195 -48.71 32.36 20.28
N ALA A 196 -49.21 32.59 19.06
CA ALA A 196 -49.57 33.92 18.58
C ALA A 196 -51.08 34.23 18.77
N THR A 197 -51.49 34.51 20.02
CA THR A 197 -52.70 35.31 20.32
C THR A 197 -52.31 36.51 21.21
N PRO A 198 -52.80 37.74 20.94
CA PRO A 198 -52.10 38.97 21.35
C PRO A 198 -52.59 39.56 22.68
N ARG A 199 -51.66 40.01 23.55
CA ARG A 199 -51.88 41.15 24.48
C ARG A 199 -50.54 41.87 24.76
N HIS A 200 -50.60 43.20 24.73
CA HIS A 200 -49.54 44.17 25.02
C HIS A 200 -50.09 45.09 26.15
N PRO A 201 -49.30 45.99 26.79
CA PRO A 201 -48.08 45.89 27.60
C PRO A 201 -48.32 46.24 29.09
N HIS A 202 -47.33 46.07 29.98
CA HIS A 202 -46.93 47.13 30.95
C HIS A 202 -45.61 46.83 31.70
N ASN A 203 -44.74 47.84 31.65
CA ASN A 203 -43.81 48.39 32.65
C ASN A 203 -42.73 47.55 33.35
N ALA A 204 -41.51 48.06 33.19
CA ALA A 204 -40.28 47.75 33.89
C ALA A 204 -40.27 48.20 35.37
N HIS A 205 -39.51 47.50 36.23
CA HIS A 205 -38.51 48.11 37.13
C HIS A 205 -37.60 47.05 37.79
N ASN A 206 -36.32 47.12 37.42
CA ASN A 206 -35.13 47.20 38.27
C ASN A 206 -34.92 46.26 39.48
N ALA A 207 -33.86 45.45 39.43
CA ALA A 207 -32.95 45.18 40.55
C ALA A 207 -31.61 44.59 40.04
N GLN A 208 -30.55 45.37 40.25
CA GLN A 208 -29.13 45.06 40.08
C GLN A 208 -28.65 44.58 41.48
N THR A 209 -27.81 43.54 41.69
CA THR A 209 -26.35 43.55 41.49
C THR A 209 -25.65 42.29 42.12
N HIS A 210 -24.45 41.95 41.58
CA HIS A 210 -23.22 41.31 42.17
C HIS A 210 -22.99 39.75 42.16
N PRO A 211 -21.70 39.28 42.08
CA PRO A 211 -21.21 37.99 41.52
C PRO A 211 -20.54 37.06 42.62
N PRO A 212 -19.61 36.08 42.39
CA PRO A 212 -19.02 35.42 41.19
C PRO A 212 -18.94 33.85 41.27
N VAL A 213 -18.28 33.18 40.30
CA VAL A 213 -17.26 32.08 40.42
C VAL A 213 -17.27 31.09 39.22
N SER A 214 -16.05 30.84 38.76
CA SER A 214 -15.44 29.93 37.75
C SER A 214 -15.81 28.42 37.86
N TYR A 215 -15.55 27.46 36.96
CA TYR A 215 -14.45 27.11 36.01
C TYR A 215 -14.96 26.11 34.91
N PRO A 216 -14.15 25.74 33.89
CA PRO A 216 -14.57 25.02 32.68
C PRO A 216 -14.14 23.53 32.54
N CYS A 217 -14.67 22.91 31.48
CA CYS A 217 -14.19 21.78 30.63
C CYS A 217 -13.88 20.37 31.18
N GLU A 218 -14.69 19.41 30.69
CA GLU A 218 -14.34 18.28 29.80
C GLU A 218 -13.20 17.29 30.17
N SER A 219 -13.51 15.98 30.20
CA SER A 219 -12.71 14.95 29.51
C SER A 219 -13.36 13.53 29.52
N GLN A 220 -13.46 12.97 28.31
CA GLN A 220 -13.16 11.60 27.87
C GLN A 220 -13.78 10.35 28.53
N LYS A 221 -14.35 9.48 27.66
CA LYS A 221 -14.01 8.05 27.70
C LYS A 221 -14.04 7.40 26.31
N ALA A 222 -12.91 6.80 25.96
CA ALA A 222 -12.63 6.05 24.75
C ALA A 222 -13.27 4.65 24.79
N HIS A 223 -13.67 4.11 23.63
CA HIS A 223 -13.70 2.67 23.40
C HIS A 223 -13.25 2.31 21.97
N SER A 224 -12.21 1.48 21.98
CA SER A 224 -11.52 0.74 20.93
C SER A 224 -12.41 0.01 19.93
N PHE A 225 -12.05 0.00 18.63
CA PHE A 225 -12.29 -1.12 17.73
C PHE A 225 -11.25 -1.21 16.58
N ALA A 226 -10.60 -2.38 16.55
CA ALA A 226 -10.14 -3.19 15.42
C ALA A 226 -9.37 -2.53 14.24
N CYS A 227 -8.11 -2.97 14.11
CA CYS A 227 -7.25 -2.82 12.95
C CYS A 227 -7.67 -3.79 11.82
N PRO A 228 -7.97 -3.33 10.59
CA PRO A 228 -8.04 -4.22 9.45
C PRO A 228 -6.63 -4.49 8.90
N ARG A 229 -6.37 -5.78 8.69
CA ARG A 229 -5.18 -6.36 8.05
C ARG A 229 -5.11 -5.83 6.60
N LYS A 230 -4.11 -5.02 6.28
CA LYS A 230 -3.78 -4.63 4.90
C LYS A 230 -2.57 -5.43 4.44
N SER A 231 -2.74 -6.14 3.32
CA SER A 231 -1.67 -6.77 2.57
C SER A 231 -0.70 -5.69 2.09
N VAL A 232 0.58 -5.87 2.38
CA VAL A 232 1.64 -4.91 2.10
C VAL A 232 2.25 -5.25 0.75
N LEU A 233 1.91 -4.47 -0.29
CA LEU A 233 2.67 -4.48 -1.53
C LEU A 233 4.02 -3.81 -1.26
N LEU A 234 5.06 -4.63 -1.07
CA LEU A 234 6.40 -4.17 -0.73
C LEU A 234 7.09 -3.62 -2.00
N HIS A 235 6.95 -2.32 -2.25
CA HIS A 235 7.79 -1.61 -3.23
C HIS A 235 9.18 -1.41 -2.62
N VAL A 236 10.12 -2.29 -2.96
CA VAL A 236 11.53 -2.17 -2.55
C VAL A 236 12.28 -1.48 -3.66
N SER A 237 12.36 -0.15 -3.60
CA SER A 237 13.36 0.60 -4.38
C SER A 237 14.69 0.59 -3.63
N PHE A 238 15.77 0.27 -4.32
CA PHE A 238 17.12 0.07 -3.76
C PHE A 238 17.81 1.34 -3.27
N ALA A 239 17.19 2.51 -3.48
CA ALA A 239 17.76 3.82 -3.20
C ALA A 239 18.23 3.96 -1.74
N GLN A 240 19.54 3.77 -1.57
CA GLN A 240 20.30 3.96 -0.33
C GLN A 240 20.01 2.98 0.84
N CYS A 241 19.83 1.68 0.58
CA CYS A 241 19.93 0.59 1.57
C CYS A 241 19.28 0.81 2.98
N VAL A 242 18.18 1.58 3.11
CA VAL A 242 17.46 1.96 4.38
C VAL A 242 17.88 3.32 5.00
N ARG A 243 17.61 4.47 4.34
CA ARG A 243 17.65 5.78 5.04
C ARG A 243 16.47 6.74 4.85
N SER A 244 15.33 6.28 4.33
CA SER A 244 14.09 7.07 4.29
C SER A 244 12.86 6.18 4.49
N PHE A 245 12.61 5.72 5.72
CA PHE A 245 11.43 4.91 6.05
C PHE A 245 10.27 5.71 6.69
N LEU A 246 10.34 7.04 6.73
CA LEU A 246 9.28 7.93 7.23
C LEU A 246 9.33 9.29 6.53
N ASN A 247 8.58 9.45 5.44
CA ASN A 247 7.77 10.65 5.20
C ASN A 247 6.84 10.41 4.01
N HIS A 248 5.54 10.48 4.31
CA HIS A 248 4.41 10.55 3.39
C HIS A 248 4.20 9.39 2.40
N PHE A 249 3.41 8.42 2.86
CA PHE A 249 2.17 8.08 2.16
C PHE A 249 1.53 9.38 1.60
N HIS A 250 1.62 9.62 0.30
CA HIS A 250 0.70 10.50 -0.39
C HIS A 250 0.08 9.73 -1.56
N TYR A 251 -1.24 9.65 -1.48
CA TYR A 251 -2.14 9.10 -2.46
C TYR A 251 -1.80 9.56 -3.89
N SER A 252 -1.95 8.63 -4.83
CA SER A 252 -2.30 8.96 -6.21
C SER A 252 -3.55 9.85 -6.21
N LEU A 253 -3.43 11.11 -6.63
CA LEU A 253 -4.48 11.86 -7.32
C LEU A 253 -3.94 13.20 -7.82
N SER A 254 -3.73 13.25 -9.13
CA SER A 254 -3.71 14.50 -9.90
C SER A 254 -5.11 15.12 -9.86
N PHE A 255 -5.30 16.26 -9.20
CA PHE A 255 -6.32 17.24 -9.59
C PHE A 255 -5.96 18.67 -9.14
N PHE A 256 -5.75 19.51 -10.14
CA PHE A 256 -5.83 20.98 -10.18
C PHE A 256 -6.48 21.68 -8.96
N ARG A 257 -5.79 22.63 -8.32
CA ARG A 257 -5.91 24.09 -8.58
C ARG A 257 -5.14 24.92 -7.53
N THR A 258 -4.28 25.79 -8.04
CA THR A 258 -4.10 27.21 -7.62
C THR A 258 -4.32 27.56 -6.15
N PHE A 259 -3.25 27.96 -5.46
CA PHE A 259 -3.23 29.27 -4.81
C PHE A 259 -1.79 29.75 -4.66
N ASP A 260 -1.56 30.93 -5.20
CA ASP A 260 -0.32 31.71 -5.15
C ASP A 260 -0.08 32.25 -3.75
N GLU A 261 1.21 32.40 -3.43
CA GLU A 261 1.84 33.47 -2.63
C GLU A 261 1.34 33.79 -1.20
N ILE A 262 2.25 33.73 -0.22
CA ILE A 262 2.67 34.88 0.64
C ILE A 262 3.70 34.41 1.70
N SER A 263 4.92 34.93 1.53
CA SER A 263 5.82 35.53 2.54
C SER A 263 6.24 34.76 3.81
N ARG A 264 7.55 34.44 3.86
CA ARG A 264 8.58 34.96 4.79
C ARG A 264 8.31 34.87 6.31
N VAL A 265 9.30 34.34 7.06
CA VAL A 265 9.97 34.89 8.27
C VAL A 265 10.40 33.77 9.25
N SER A 266 11.65 33.90 9.72
CA SER A 266 12.33 33.38 10.94
C SER A 266 11.89 32.04 11.55
N HIS A 267 12.81 31.14 11.90
CA HIS A 267 13.90 31.35 12.86
C HIS A 267 14.97 30.26 12.72
#